data_AF-A0A134BIN7-F1
#
_entry.id   AF-A0A134BIN7-F1
#
_cell.length_a   1.000
_cell.length_b   1.000
_cell.length_c   1.000
_cell.angle_alpha   90.00
_cell.angle_beta   90.00
_cell.angle_gamma   90.00
#
_symmetry.space_group_name_H-M   'P 1'
#
loop_
_entity.id
_entity.type
_entity.pdbx_description
1 polymer ?
#
loop_
_entity_poly.entity_id
_entity_poly.type
_entity_poly.pdbx_seq_one_letter_code
_entity_poly.pdbx_strand_id
1 'polypeptide(L)'
;MELAEAKKIIEELRGRFDAPFGSTDKSTIENLYYEVLGKDFVPTSCQQCYHDGLIEIYHYIKKYGKMAEKLNYRLKAGAIINCPAFMDGKVFSNDNLTDEIAEDYLKEFPNNVDLFQKVPEKEAGEGSKEEEDKDSKGKE
;
A
#
# COMPACT_ATOMS: atom_id res chain seq x y z
N MET A 1 0.86 -11.39 11.06
CA MET A 1 1.10 -12.77 10.61
C MET A 1 2.60 -12.99 10.47
N GLU A 2 3.09 -14.11 10.98
CA GLU A 2 4.48 -14.53 10.81
C GLU A 2 4.68 -15.22 9.46
N LEU A 3 5.89 -15.15 8.88
CA LEU A 3 6.17 -15.75 7.57
C LEU A 3 5.92 -17.27 7.52
N ALA A 4 6.22 -17.98 8.60
CA ALA A 4 5.96 -19.41 8.70
C ALA A 4 4.45 -19.73 8.72
N GLU A 5 3.66 -18.90 9.40
CA GLU A 5 2.21 -19.03 9.46
C GLU A 5 1.57 -18.77 8.08
N ALA A 6 1.97 -17.70 7.40
CA ALA A 6 1.49 -17.40 6.05
C ALA A 6 1.80 -18.55 5.07
N LYS A 7 3.03 -19.08 5.10
CA LYS A 7 3.42 -20.23 4.25
C LYS A 7 2.51 -21.43 4.49
N LYS A 8 2.25 -21.76 5.75
CA LYS A 8 1.36 -22.88 6.10
C LYS A 8 -0.04 -22.70 5.52
N ILE A 9 -0.63 -21.52 5.70
CA ILE A 9 -1.97 -21.20 5.19
C ILE A 9 -2.00 -21.27 3.65
N ILE A 10 -0.98 -20.74 2.98
CA ILE A 10 -0.86 -20.79 1.52
C ILE A 10 -0.78 -22.24 1.03
N GLU A 11 -0.01 -23.10 1.70
CA GLU A 11 0.07 -24.52 1.34
C GLU A 11 -1.25 -25.25 1.55
N GLU A 12 -1.98 -24.95 2.63
CA GLU A 12 -3.31 -25.51 2.88
C GLU A 12 -4.33 -25.10 1.80
N LEU A 13 -4.35 -23.83 1.41
CA LEU A 13 -5.22 -23.32 0.35
C LEU A 13 -4.84 -23.90 -1.01
N ARG A 14 -3.54 -24.03 -1.28
CA ARG A 14 -3.03 -24.60 -2.54
C ARG A 14 -3.27 -26.11 -2.64
N GLY A 15 -3.35 -26.81 -1.51
CA GLY A 15 -3.76 -28.22 -1.46
C GLY A 15 -5.21 -28.45 -1.89
N ARG A 16 -6.05 -27.41 -1.87
CA ARG A 16 -7.46 -27.45 -2.30
C ARG A 16 -7.72 -26.60 -3.54
N PHE A 17 -6.68 -26.29 -4.32
CA PHE A 17 -6.75 -25.38 -5.46
C PHE A 17 -7.64 -25.85 -6.61
N ASP A 18 -7.93 -27.16 -6.71
CA ASP A 18 -8.84 -27.73 -7.70
C ASP A 18 -10.33 -27.48 -7.40
N ALA A 19 -10.66 -26.95 -6.22
CA ALA A 19 -12.02 -26.64 -5.80
C ALA A 19 -12.25 -25.11 -5.73
N PRO A 20 -13.49 -24.65 -5.96
CA PRO A 20 -13.82 -23.24 -5.78
C PRO A 20 -13.65 -22.84 -4.31
N PHE A 21 -13.04 -21.68 -4.08
CA PHE A 21 -12.84 -21.15 -2.73
C PHE A 21 -14.17 -20.74 -2.10
N GLY A 22 -14.36 -21.16 -0.84
CA GLY A 22 -15.47 -20.73 0.00
C GLY A 22 -15.30 -19.28 0.46
N SER A 23 -16.31 -18.73 1.13
CA SER A 23 -16.23 -17.36 1.68
C SER A 23 -15.07 -17.19 2.66
N THR A 24 -14.84 -18.16 3.53
CA THR A 24 -13.72 -18.15 4.49
C THR A 24 -12.36 -18.18 3.78
N ASP A 25 -12.22 -19.01 2.75
CA ASP A 25 -10.99 -19.10 1.97
C ASP A 25 -10.71 -17.77 1.25
N LYS A 26 -11.72 -17.16 0.65
CA LYS A 26 -11.62 -15.84 0.00
C LYS A 26 -11.15 -14.76 0.96
N SER A 27 -11.80 -14.63 2.12
CA SER A 27 -11.37 -13.67 3.14
C SER A 27 -9.95 -13.96 3.67
N THR A 28 -9.53 -15.21 3.68
CA THR A 28 -8.16 -15.60 4.04
C THR A 28 -7.17 -15.17 2.95
N ILE A 29 -7.50 -15.35 1.68
CA ILE A 29 -6.68 -14.90 0.53
C ILE A 29 -6.55 -13.37 0.53
N GLU A 30 -7.64 -12.65 0.76
CA GLU A 30 -7.64 -11.18 0.87
C GLU A 30 -6.69 -10.69 1.96
N ASN A 31 -6.77 -11.28 3.16
CA ASN A 31 -5.87 -10.97 4.26
C ASN A 31 -4.41 -11.34 3.94
N LEU A 32 -4.16 -12.52 3.37
CA LEU A 32 -2.82 -12.94 2.96
C LEU A 32 -2.23 -12.01 1.91
N TYR A 33 -3.06 -11.53 0.97
CA TYR A 33 -2.63 -10.60 -0.06
C TYR A 33 -2.10 -9.31 0.57
N TYR A 34 -2.82 -8.78 1.55
CA TYR A 34 -2.34 -7.63 2.33
C TYR A 34 -1.11 -7.94 3.18
N GLU A 35 -1.13 -9.03 3.94
CA GLU A 35 -0.03 -9.38 4.86
C GLU A 35 1.28 -9.69 4.12
N VAL A 36 1.21 -10.28 2.93
CA VAL A 36 2.39 -10.77 2.18
C VAL A 36 2.85 -9.77 1.13
N LEU A 37 1.94 -9.18 0.37
CA LEU A 37 2.27 -8.24 -0.72
C LEU A 37 2.20 -6.78 -0.29
N GLY A 38 1.58 -6.47 0.85
CA GLY A 38 1.34 -5.09 1.29
C GLY A 38 0.29 -4.35 0.44
N LYS A 39 -0.50 -5.09 -0.35
CA LYS A 39 -1.49 -4.54 -1.29
C LYS A 39 -2.90 -4.92 -0.87
N ASP A 40 -3.87 -4.06 -1.15
CA ASP A 40 -5.29 -4.44 -1.02
C ASP A 40 -5.68 -5.34 -2.19
N PHE A 41 -6.33 -6.46 -1.89
CA PHE A 41 -7.00 -7.27 -2.88
C PHE A 41 -8.38 -6.67 -3.16
N VAL A 42 -8.77 -6.58 -4.43
CA VAL A 42 -10.11 -6.09 -4.81
C VAL A 42 -11.11 -7.25 -4.70
N PRO A 43 -12.04 -7.24 -3.73
CA PRO A 43 -12.96 -8.34 -3.55
C PRO A 43 -13.85 -8.50 -4.79
N THR A 44 -13.96 -9.71 -5.30
CA THR A 44 -14.70 -10.02 -6.52
C THR A 44 -15.50 -11.32 -6.37
N SER A 45 -16.43 -11.57 -7.29
CA SER A 45 -17.13 -12.87 -7.40
C SER A 45 -16.35 -13.88 -8.25
N CYS A 46 -15.35 -13.42 -9.00
CA CYS A 46 -14.51 -14.21 -9.90
C CYS A 46 -13.63 -15.20 -9.12
N GLN A 47 -13.89 -16.51 -9.25
CA GLN A 47 -13.07 -17.55 -8.60
C GLN A 47 -11.63 -17.55 -9.10
N GLN A 48 -11.44 -17.47 -10.43
CA GLN A 48 -10.10 -17.43 -11.04
C GLN A 48 -9.24 -16.28 -10.50
N CYS A 49 -9.84 -15.14 -10.18
CA CYS A 49 -9.14 -13.99 -9.63
C CYS A 49 -8.55 -14.28 -8.24
N TYR A 50 -9.21 -15.10 -7.41
CA TYR A 50 -8.64 -15.56 -6.14
C TYR A 50 -7.57 -16.63 -6.34
N HIS A 51 -7.73 -17.50 -7.33
CA HIS A 51 -6.69 -18.47 -7.72
C HIS A 51 -5.40 -17.74 -8.15
N ASP A 52 -5.53 -16.73 -9.01
CA ASP A 52 -4.42 -15.89 -9.48
C ASP A 52 -3.80 -15.10 -8.31
N GLY A 53 -4.63 -14.53 -7.42
CA GLY A 53 -4.17 -13.85 -6.21
C GLY A 53 -3.34 -14.76 -5.30
N LEU A 54 -3.80 -16.00 -5.06
CA LEU A 54 -3.06 -16.97 -4.25
C LEU A 54 -1.73 -17.38 -4.91
N ILE A 55 -1.73 -17.55 -6.23
CA ILE A 55 -0.51 -17.82 -7.00
C ILE A 55 0.48 -16.66 -6.87
N GLU A 56 0.03 -15.42 -6.96
CA GLU A 56 0.87 -14.24 -6.81
C GLU A 56 1.51 -14.16 -5.42
N ILE A 57 0.72 -14.36 -4.36
CA ILE A 57 1.19 -14.44 -2.97
C ILE A 57 2.29 -15.50 -2.84
N TYR A 58 2.04 -16.70 -3.36
CA TYR A 58 2.99 -17.81 -3.31
C TYR A 58 4.29 -17.49 -4.06
N HIS A 59 4.19 -16.92 -5.27
CA HIS A 59 5.37 -16.53 -6.05
C HIS A 59 6.17 -15.42 -5.38
N TYR A 60 5.52 -14.46 -4.72
CA TYR A 60 6.19 -13.39 -3.98
C TYR A 60 7.07 -13.97 -2.86
N ILE A 61 6.51 -14.81 -2.00
CA ILE A 61 7.26 -15.45 -0.91
C ILE A 61 8.38 -16.33 -1.47
N LYS A 62 8.12 -17.08 -2.55
CA LYS A 62 9.13 -17.94 -3.17
C LYS A 62 10.29 -17.14 -3.78
N LYS A 63 10.02 -15.93 -4.32
CA LYS A 63 11.02 -15.08 -4.95
C LYS A 63 11.85 -14.29 -3.93
N TYR A 64 11.19 -13.65 -2.96
CA TYR A 64 11.87 -12.74 -2.02
C TYR A 64 12.25 -13.40 -0.69
N GLY A 65 11.59 -14.51 -0.33
CA GLY A 65 11.83 -15.19 0.95
C GLY A 65 11.35 -14.42 2.18
N LYS A 66 10.74 -13.24 2.00
CA LYS A 66 10.21 -12.35 3.05
C LYS A 66 8.82 -11.82 2.67
N MET A 67 8.09 -11.32 3.66
CA MET A 67 6.87 -10.55 3.45
C MET A 67 7.22 -9.11 3.04
N ALA A 68 6.32 -8.46 2.31
CA ALA A 68 6.43 -7.03 2.04
C ALA A 68 6.42 -6.24 3.35
N GLU A 69 7.18 -5.14 3.39
CA GLU A 69 7.09 -4.21 4.50
C GLU A 69 5.73 -3.53 4.45
N LYS A 70 4.99 -3.63 5.55
CA LYS A 70 3.65 -3.02 5.66
C LYS A 70 3.85 -1.52 5.80
N LEU A 71 3.65 -0.82 4.69
CA LEU A 71 3.65 0.63 4.69
C LEU A 71 2.40 1.13 5.41
N ASN A 72 2.63 1.85 6.49
CA ASN A 72 1.62 2.59 7.23
C ASN A 72 1.17 3.85 6.46
N TYR A 73 2.05 4.38 5.62
CA TYR A 73 1.77 5.50 4.73
C TYR A 73 1.46 5.02 3.31
N ARG A 74 0.35 5.49 2.75
CA ARG A 74 -0.02 5.17 1.36
C ARG A 74 -0.55 6.37 0.63
N LEU A 75 -0.08 6.61 -0.59
CA LEU A 75 -0.56 7.64 -1.48
C LEU A 75 -1.91 7.26 -2.11
N LYS A 76 -2.75 8.26 -2.36
CA LYS A 76 -4.00 8.10 -3.14
C LYS A 76 -3.70 7.54 -4.53
N ALA A 77 -4.66 6.84 -5.12
CA ALA A 77 -4.52 6.33 -6.48
C ALA A 77 -4.24 7.49 -7.46
N GLY A 78 -3.14 7.38 -8.22
CA GLY A 78 -2.68 8.41 -9.15
C GLY A 78 -1.89 9.57 -8.51
N ALA A 79 -1.75 9.60 -7.17
CA ALA A 79 -0.88 10.57 -6.51
C ALA A 79 0.58 10.12 -6.58
N ILE A 80 1.46 11.07 -6.85
CA ILE A 80 2.91 10.91 -6.94
C ILE A 80 3.54 12.09 -6.23
N ILE A 81 4.51 11.84 -5.37
CA ILE A 81 5.34 12.88 -4.76
C ILE A 81 6.40 13.26 -5.80
N ASN A 82 6.26 14.45 -6.36
CA ASN A 82 7.26 15.06 -7.24
C ASN A 82 7.57 16.45 -6.69
N CYS A 83 8.34 16.50 -5.60
CA CYS A 83 8.74 17.74 -4.97
C CYS A 83 10.22 17.99 -5.27
N PRO A 84 10.58 19.00 -6.10
CA PRO A 84 11.98 19.30 -6.41
C PRO A 84 12.81 19.72 -5.19
N ALA A 85 12.16 20.18 -4.12
CA ALA A 85 12.81 20.54 -2.85
C ALA A 85 13.04 19.33 -1.91
N PHE A 86 12.45 18.17 -2.20
CA PHE A 86 12.54 16.96 -1.37
C PHE A 86 13.39 15.90 -2.05
N MET A 87 14.39 15.35 -1.34
CA MET A 87 15.30 14.31 -1.85
C MET A 87 15.76 14.52 -3.31
N ASP A 88 16.24 15.73 -3.62
CA ASP A 88 16.77 16.12 -4.95
C ASP A 88 15.75 15.99 -6.10
N GLY A 89 14.46 16.16 -5.82
CA GLY A 89 13.40 16.03 -6.84
C GLY A 89 13.12 14.60 -7.27
N LYS A 90 13.50 13.62 -6.44
CA LYS A 90 13.19 12.23 -6.69
C LYS A 90 11.68 11.99 -6.64
N VAL A 91 11.19 11.24 -7.61
CA VAL A 91 9.78 10.92 -7.75
C VAL A 91 9.43 9.70 -6.90
N PHE A 92 8.50 9.87 -5.95
CA PHE A 92 7.98 8.77 -5.13
C PHE A 92 6.54 8.42 -5.46
N SER A 93 6.27 7.12 -5.57
CA SER A 93 4.96 6.52 -5.77
C SER A 93 4.76 5.37 -4.77
N ASN A 94 3.57 4.79 -4.70
CA ASN A 94 3.30 3.65 -3.82
C ASN A 94 4.25 2.45 -4.04
N ASP A 95 4.95 2.37 -5.18
CA ASP A 95 5.93 1.31 -5.45
C ASP A 95 7.29 1.52 -4.77
N ASN A 96 7.67 2.77 -4.46
CA ASN A 96 9.00 3.09 -3.91
C ASN A 96 8.97 3.94 -2.63
N LEU A 97 7.78 4.35 -2.18
CA LEU A 97 7.58 5.11 -0.96
C LEU A 97 7.76 4.18 0.25
N THR A 98 8.57 4.60 1.22
CA THR A 98 8.67 3.95 2.53
C THR A 98 8.02 4.80 3.61
N ASP A 99 7.69 4.20 4.75
CA ASP A 99 7.13 4.93 5.89
C ASP A 99 8.06 6.04 6.38
N GLU A 100 9.37 5.80 6.35
CA GLU A 100 10.39 6.78 6.72
C GLU A 100 10.37 7.98 5.76
N ILE A 101 10.32 7.73 4.45
CA ILE A 101 10.27 8.78 3.43
C ILE A 101 8.96 9.56 3.52
N ALA A 102 7.85 8.88 3.79
CA ALA A 102 6.56 9.51 3.97
C ALA A 102 6.50 10.39 5.23
N GLU A 103 7.07 9.93 6.35
CA GLU A 103 7.20 10.75 7.56
C GLU A 103 8.05 11.98 7.33
N ASP A 104 9.21 11.82 6.69
CA ASP A 104 10.14 12.92 6.41
C ASP A 104 9.48 13.96 5.48
N TYR A 105 8.80 13.49 4.44
CA TYR A 105 8.05 14.33 3.53
C TYR A 105 6.93 15.12 4.23
N LEU A 106 6.17 14.50 5.13
CA LEU A 106 5.09 15.18 5.86
C LEU A 106 5.62 16.10 6.96
N LYS A 107 6.84 15.87 7.49
CA LYS A 107 7.51 16.80 8.40
C LYS A 107 7.90 18.09 7.69
N GLU A 108 8.41 17.98 6.46
CA GLU A 108 8.78 19.15 5.65
C GLU A 108 7.57 19.81 4.97
N PHE A 109 6.57 19.02 4.57
CA PHE A 109 5.39 19.47 3.83
C PHE A 109 4.08 18.95 4.49
N PRO A 110 3.70 19.46 5.68
CA PRO A 110 2.52 18.98 6.40
C PRO A 110 1.22 19.19 5.61
N ASN A 111 1.14 20.23 4.78
CA ASN A 111 -0.01 20.52 3.91
C ASN A 111 -0.25 19.45 2.83
N ASN A 112 0.73 18.58 2.56
CA ASN A 112 0.61 17.53 1.56
C ASN A 112 0.01 16.23 2.13
N VAL A 113 -0.49 16.24 3.37
CA VAL A 113 -1.22 15.11 3.96
C VAL A 113 -2.39 14.64 3.09
N ASP A 114 -3.01 15.54 2.34
CA ASP A 114 -4.10 15.22 1.40
C ASP A 114 -3.69 14.28 0.26
N LEU A 115 -2.39 14.15 -0.04
CA LEU A 115 -1.89 13.18 -1.03
C LEU A 115 -1.96 11.75 -0.50
N PHE A 116 -2.03 11.57 0.82
CA PHE A 116 -2.05 10.27 1.47
C PHE A 116 -3.50 9.78 1.65
N GLN A 117 -3.72 8.52 1.29
CA GLN A 117 -4.94 7.78 1.57
C GLN A 117 -4.92 7.15 2.96
N LYS A 118 -3.73 6.77 3.45
CA LYS A 118 -3.52 6.18 4.78
C LYS A 118 -2.32 6.85 5.42
N VAL A 119 -2.52 7.35 6.63
CA VAL A 119 -1.50 7.95 7.51
C VAL A 119 -1.70 7.30 8.88
N PRO A 120 -0.66 6.74 9.52
CA PRO A 120 -0.78 6.27 10.89
C PRO A 120 -1.09 7.46 11.80
N GLU A 121 -2.07 7.29 12.69
CA GLU A 121 -2.43 8.29 13.70
C GLU A 121 -1.32 8.35 14.77
N LYS A 122 -0.16 8.91 14.40
CA LYS A 122 0.85 9.36 15.35
C LYS A 122 0.51 10.80 15.67
N GLU A 123 -0.17 11.01 16.81
CA GLU A 123 -0.46 12.30 17.46
C GLU A 123 -0.11 13.53 16.61
N ALA A 124 -0.94 13.79 15.59
CA ALA A 124 -0.84 15.02 14.82
C ALA A 124 -1.40 16.13 15.70
N GLY A 125 -0.50 16.73 16.49
CA GLY A 125 -0.74 18.03 17.10
C GLY A 125 -1.21 19.01 16.03
N GLU A 126 -2.26 19.73 16.39
CA GLU A 126 -2.92 20.82 15.69
C GLU A 126 -2.03 21.62 14.73
N GLY A 127 -2.52 21.86 13.51
CA GLY A 127 -1.81 22.72 12.55
C GLY A 127 -2.63 23.07 11.31
N SER A 128 -3.57 23.97 11.49
CA SER A 128 -4.02 25.01 10.54
C SER A 128 -4.32 24.62 9.08
N LYS A 129 -5.60 24.72 8.74
CA LYS A 129 -6.02 25.26 7.44
C LYS A 129 -5.27 26.56 7.18
N GLU A 130 -4.41 26.60 6.16
CA GLU A 130 -4.06 27.86 5.51
C GLU A 130 -4.33 27.72 4.01
N GLU A 131 -5.30 28.52 3.57
CA GLU A 131 -5.47 28.95 2.19
C GLU A 131 -4.17 29.64 1.75
N GLU A 132 -3.59 29.23 0.62
CA GLU A 132 -2.74 30.10 -0.19
C GLU A 132 -3.19 30.05 -1.65
N ASP A 133 -4.09 30.99 -1.93
CA ASP A 133 -3.96 32.02 -2.95
C ASP A 133 -2.96 31.73 -4.10
N LYS A 134 -3.51 31.55 -5.30
CA LYS A 134 -2.76 31.71 -6.55
C LYS A 134 -3.03 33.09 -7.13
N ASP A 135 -2.34 34.10 -6.61
CA ASP A 135 -1.93 35.23 -7.46
C ASP A 135 -0.70 34.83 -8.28
N SER A 136 -0.86 34.87 -9.60
CA SER A 136 0.26 35.07 -10.53
C SER A 136 -0.24 35.84 -11.75
N LYS A 137 -0.45 37.14 -11.51
CA LYS A 137 0.16 38.27 -12.22
C LYS A 137 0.65 38.08 -13.67
N GLY A 138 0.06 38.86 -14.59
CA GLY A 138 0.84 39.90 -15.30
C GLY A 138 0.80 39.95 -16.83
N LYS A 139 0.49 41.18 -17.31
CA LYS A 139 0.82 41.84 -18.60
C LYS A 139 0.05 41.35 -19.84
N GLU A 140 -0.46 42.21 -20.71
CA GLU A 140 0.02 43.52 -21.19
C GLU A 140 -1.03 44.64 -21.19
#